data_AF-A0A9W5YSW6-F1
#
_entry.id   AF-A0A9W5YSW6-F1
#
_cell.length_a   1.000
_cell.length_b   1.000
_cell.length_c   1.000
_cell.angle_alpha   90.00
_cell.angle_beta   90.00
_cell.angle_gamma   90.00
#
_symmetry.space_group_name_H-M   'P 1'
#
loop_
_entity.id
_entity.type
_entity.pdbx_description
1 polymer ?
#
loop_
_entity_poly.entity_id
_entity_poly.type
_entity_poly.pdbx_seq_one_letter_code
_entity_poly.pdbx_strand_id
1 'polypeptide(L)'
;MENRESFTGLHNVSKHILFLQESAEATMLTLKTLSGHHQQLLADVPDGDRHATELAQGMLTHVETQFQSISLRLKGLEKRMDNIIALSFHLVTQDGNRIMQADSSSMATIALVTLVFLPVSTVSTIFGNQFFNFDPVTIRISQSFWIFWVVSILLTLLVLLVWRVFTKGLPPGWYDAFNMKRGRWSR
;
A
#
# COMPACT_ATOMS: atom_id res chain seq x y z
N MET A 1 -13.45 6.79 -7.76
CA MET A 1 -13.99 6.10 -8.96
C MET A 1 -12.93 6.00 -10.05
N GLU A 2 -12.14 7.06 -10.27
CA GLU A 2 -11.02 7.12 -11.23
C GLU A 2 -10.04 5.94 -11.20
N ASN A 3 -9.57 5.54 -10.01
CA ASN A 3 -8.66 4.38 -9.90
C ASN A 3 -9.30 3.06 -10.40
N ARG A 4 -10.59 2.82 -10.15
CA ARG A 4 -11.28 1.59 -10.59
C ARG A 4 -11.40 1.52 -12.11
N GLU A 5 -11.63 2.64 -12.77
CA GLU A 5 -11.66 2.70 -14.23
C GLU A 5 -10.25 2.50 -14.82
N SER A 6 -9.21 3.06 -14.19
CA SER A 6 -7.80 2.85 -14.59
C SER A 6 -7.37 1.38 -14.51
N PHE A 7 -7.69 0.68 -13.40
CA PHE A 7 -7.36 -0.76 -13.28
C PHE A 7 -8.15 -1.62 -14.26
N THR A 8 -9.41 -1.27 -14.53
CA THR A 8 -10.23 -1.97 -15.54
C THR A 8 -9.66 -1.77 -16.94
N GLY A 9 -9.20 -0.56 -17.27
CA GLY A 9 -8.48 -0.26 -18.50
C GLY A 9 -7.20 -1.08 -18.64
N LEU A 10 -6.36 -1.12 -17.60
CA LEU A 10 -5.11 -1.87 -17.58
C LEU A 10 -5.35 -3.38 -17.77
N HIS A 11 -6.38 -3.92 -17.12
CA HIS A 11 -6.82 -5.31 -17.29
C HIS A 11 -7.30 -5.60 -18.71
N ASN A 12 -8.07 -4.70 -19.33
CA ASN A 12 -8.51 -4.86 -20.71
C ASN A 12 -7.32 -4.86 -21.69
N VAL A 13 -6.34 -3.97 -21.49
CA VAL A 13 -5.11 -3.98 -22.32
C VAL A 13 -4.33 -5.29 -22.13
N SER A 14 -4.21 -5.79 -20.91
CA SER A 14 -3.62 -7.11 -20.63
C SER A 14 -4.32 -8.24 -21.41
N LYS A 15 -5.66 -8.28 -21.39
CA LYS A 15 -6.43 -9.24 -22.20
C LYS A 15 -6.14 -9.11 -23.69
N HIS A 16 -6.09 -7.89 -24.22
CA HIS A 16 -5.78 -7.69 -25.64
C HIS A 16 -4.37 -8.18 -25.99
N ILE A 17 -3.38 -7.98 -25.12
CA ILE A 17 -2.02 -8.52 -25.31
C ILE A 17 -2.06 -10.05 -25.36
N LEU A 18 -2.81 -10.70 -24.46
CA LEU A 18 -2.97 -12.15 -24.44
C LEU A 18 -3.61 -12.67 -25.73
N PHE A 19 -4.75 -12.08 -26.16
CA PHE A 19 -5.41 -12.47 -27.41
C PHE A 19 -4.51 -12.28 -28.64
N LEU A 20 -3.74 -11.18 -28.69
CA LEU A 20 -2.80 -10.95 -29.78
C LEU A 20 -1.66 -11.97 -29.77
N GLN A 21 -1.20 -12.41 -28.59
CA GLN A 21 -0.19 -13.44 -28.47
C GLN A 21 -0.70 -14.79 -28.98
N GLU A 22 -1.89 -15.21 -28.53
CA GLU A 22 -2.54 -16.45 -28.99
C GLU A 22 -2.74 -16.43 -30.51
N SER A 23 -3.19 -15.29 -31.06
CA SER A 23 -3.37 -15.10 -32.50
C SER A 23 -2.04 -15.16 -33.27
N ALA A 24 -0.98 -14.54 -32.75
CA ALA A 24 0.34 -14.59 -33.37
C ALA A 24 0.93 -16.02 -33.34
N GLU A 25 0.75 -16.77 -32.26
CA GLU A 25 1.18 -18.16 -32.13
C GLU A 25 0.41 -19.09 -33.09
N ALA A 26 -0.92 -18.91 -33.20
CA ALA A 26 -1.73 -19.65 -34.16
C ALA A 26 -1.31 -19.36 -35.61
N THR A 27 -1.07 -18.09 -35.94
CA THR A 27 -0.61 -17.70 -37.29
C THR A 27 0.78 -18.27 -37.58
N MET A 28 1.69 -18.24 -36.62
CA MET A 28 3.01 -18.85 -36.75
C MET A 28 2.95 -20.35 -37.05
N LEU A 29 2.06 -21.07 -36.36
CA LEU A 29 1.87 -22.50 -36.60
C LEU A 29 1.42 -22.76 -38.04
N THR A 30 0.42 -22.00 -38.53
CA THR A 30 -0.04 -22.12 -39.92
C THR A 30 1.05 -21.79 -40.92
N LEU A 31 1.87 -20.78 -40.65
CA LEU A 31 2.95 -20.36 -41.54
C LEU A 31 4.06 -21.41 -41.61
N LYS A 32 4.39 -22.05 -40.48
CA LYS A 32 5.34 -23.17 -40.42
C LYS A 32 4.84 -24.37 -41.20
N THR A 33 3.56 -24.72 -41.07
CA THR A 33 2.95 -25.81 -41.85
C THR A 33 2.97 -25.50 -43.35
N LEU A 34 2.67 -24.25 -43.73
CA LEU A 34 2.70 -23.80 -45.13
C LEU A 34 4.12 -23.82 -45.70
N SER A 35 5.10 -23.30 -44.97
CA SER A 35 6.51 -23.33 -45.34
C SER A 35 7.01 -24.77 -45.52
N GLY A 36 6.64 -25.68 -44.61
CA GLY A 36 6.97 -27.10 -44.71
C GLY A 36 6.38 -27.79 -45.94
N HIS A 37 5.10 -27.54 -46.26
CA HIS A 37 4.48 -28.09 -47.49
C HIS A 37 5.12 -27.50 -48.75
N HIS A 38 5.42 -26.20 -48.76
CA HIS A 38 6.09 -25.54 -49.88
C HIS A 38 7.50 -26.10 -50.13
N GLN A 39 8.23 -26.40 -49.05
CA GLN A 39 9.55 -27.02 -49.14
C GLN A 39 9.50 -28.46 -49.65
N GLN A 40 8.44 -29.22 -49.33
CA GLN A 40 8.21 -30.55 -49.90
C GLN A 40 7.89 -30.48 -51.39
N LEU A 41 7.06 -29.51 -51.81
CA LEU A 41 6.78 -29.28 -53.23
C LEU A 41 8.03 -28.92 -54.00
N LEU A 42 8.88 -28.02 -53.48
CA LEU A 42 10.15 -27.62 -54.10
C LEU A 42 11.06 -28.81 -54.45
N ALA A 43 11.03 -29.88 -53.65
CA ALA A 43 11.84 -31.08 -53.91
C ALA A 43 11.43 -31.83 -55.19
N ASP A 44 10.21 -31.60 -55.69
CA ASP A 44 9.61 -32.30 -56.84
C ASP A 44 9.45 -31.41 -58.09
N VAL A 45 9.83 -30.12 -58.02
CA VAL A 45 9.65 -29.14 -59.12
C VAL A 45 10.77 -29.25 -60.19
N PRO A 46 10.43 -29.29 -61.50
CA PRO A 46 11.40 -29.21 -62.60
C PRO A 46 12.20 -27.90 -62.64
N ASP A 47 13.43 -27.95 -63.17
CA ASP A 47 14.45 -26.88 -63.08
C ASP A 47 14.00 -25.48 -63.59
N GLY A 48 13.05 -25.42 -64.53
CA GLY A 48 12.55 -24.18 -65.11
C GLY A 48 11.73 -23.29 -64.15
N ASP A 49 11.05 -23.89 -63.17
CA ASP A 49 10.16 -23.19 -62.23
C ASP A 49 10.79 -23.02 -60.83
N ARG A 50 12.01 -23.53 -60.62
CA ARG A 50 12.72 -23.45 -59.33
C ARG A 50 12.89 -22.03 -58.82
N HIS A 51 13.24 -21.09 -59.70
CA HIS A 51 13.55 -19.71 -59.29
C HIS A 51 12.33 -18.99 -58.68
N ALA A 52 11.15 -19.16 -59.27
CA ALA A 52 9.91 -18.58 -58.75
C ALA A 52 9.53 -19.21 -57.39
N THR A 53 9.78 -20.51 -57.24
CA THR A 53 9.44 -21.28 -56.05
C THR A 53 10.42 -21.00 -54.89
N GLU A 54 11.71 -20.78 -55.18
CA GLU A 54 12.75 -20.33 -54.23
C GLU A 54 12.45 -18.92 -53.70
N LEU A 55 12.00 -17.99 -54.56
CA LEU A 55 11.56 -16.65 -54.14
C LEU A 55 10.36 -16.71 -53.19
N ALA A 56 9.37 -17.56 -53.49
CA ALA A 56 8.21 -17.78 -52.62
C ALA A 56 8.62 -18.33 -51.25
N GLN A 57 9.59 -19.26 -51.21
CA GLN A 57 10.12 -19.79 -49.94
C GLN A 57 10.86 -18.72 -49.13
N GLY A 58 11.64 -17.85 -49.79
CA GLY A 58 12.30 -16.72 -49.14
C GLY A 58 11.28 -15.75 -48.52
N MET A 59 10.18 -15.47 -49.22
CA MET A 59 9.09 -14.63 -48.71
C MET A 59 8.37 -15.29 -47.52
N LEU A 60 8.07 -16.59 -47.57
CA LEU A 60 7.48 -17.33 -46.45
C LEU A 60 8.37 -17.29 -45.20
N THR A 61 9.67 -17.51 -45.39
CA THR A 61 10.68 -17.44 -44.31
C THR A 61 10.75 -16.03 -43.71
N HIS A 62 10.65 -14.99 -44.55
CA HIS A 62 10.61 -13.61 -44.09
C HIS A 62 9.38 -13.34 -43.22
N VAL A 63 8.19 -13.74 -43.68
CA VAL A 63 6.94 -13.59 -42.91
C VAL A 63 7.00 -14.38 -41.60
N GLU A 64 7.60 -15.58 -41.60
CA GLU A 64 7.78 -16.36 -40.37
C GLU A 64 8.62 -15.60 -39.36
N THR A 65 9.75 -15.05 -39.80
CA THR A 65 10.67 -14.28 -38.96
C THR A 65 10.00 -13.03 -38.38
N GLN A 66 9.13 -12.37 -39.16
CA GLN A 66 8.36 -11.23 -38.68
C GLN A 66 7.36 -11.64 -37.59
N PHE A 67 6.59 -12.72 -37.80
CA PHE A 67 5.67 -13.22 -36.78
C PHE A 67 6.38 -13.70 -35.53
N GLN A 68 7.55 -14.35 -35.65
CA GLN A 68 8.42 -14.69 -34.53
C GLN A 68 8.82 -13.46 -33.72
N SER A 69 9.20 -12.39 -34.42
CA SER A 69 9.55 -11.12 -33.78
C SER A 69 8.35 -10.49 -33.05
N ILE A 70 7.15 -10.55 -33.64
CA ILE A 70 5.91 -10.05 -33.01
C ILE A 70 5.58 -10.84 -31.76
N SER A 71 5.64 -12.18 -31.81
CA SER A 71 5.39 -13.05 -30.65
C SER A 71 6.36 -12.74 -29.50
N LEU A 72 7.64 -12.56 -29.78
CA LEU A 72 8.64 -12.16 -28.77
C LEU A 72 8.33 -10.79 -28.14
N ARG A 73 7.91 -9.82 -28.96
CA ARG A 73 7.52 -8.49 -28.48
C ARG A 73 6.26 -8.55 -27.60
N LEU A 74 5.27 -9.33 -27.98
CA LEU A 74 4.03 -9.51 -27.20
C LEU A 74 4.33 -10.15 -25.84
N LYS A 75 5.18 -11.17 -25.79
CA LYS A 75 5.66 -11.76 -24.53
C LYS A 75 6.42 -10.77 -23.65
N GLY A 76 7.15 -9.83 -24.27
CA GLY A 76 7.78 -8.72 -23.56
C GLY A 76 6.76 -7.72 -23.00
N LEU A 77 5.72 -7.41 -23.76
CA LEU A 77 4.63 -6.51 -23.35
C LEU A 77 3.79 -7.10 -22.22
N GLU A 78 3.51 -8.40 -22.25
CA GLU A 78 2.85 -9.14 -21.16
C GLU A 78 3.59 -8.93 -19.83
N LYS A 79 4.89 -9.24 -19.78
CA LYS A 79 5.71 -9.04 -18.58
C LYS A 79 5.76 -7.58 -18.11
N ARG A 80 5.80 -6.63 -19.04
CA ARG A 80 5.77 -5.20 -18.71
C ARG A 80 4.42 -4.81 -18.12
N MET A 81 3.33 -5.35 -18.65
CA MET A 81 1.98 -5.13 -18.14
C MET A 81 1.84 -5.63 -16.70
N ASP A 82 2.32 -6.84 -16.41
CA ASP A 82 2.31 -7.39 -15.05
C ASP A 82 3.07 -6.50 -14.06
N ASN A 83 4.23 -6.00 -14.47
CA ASN A 83 5.03 -5.09 -13.65
C ASN A 83 4.31 -3.75 -13.41
N ILE A 84 3.64 -3.19 -14.43
CA ILE A 84 2.86 -1.96 -14.29
C ILE A 84 1.67 -2.18 -13.35
N ILE A 85 0.93 -3.28 -13.49
CA ILE A 85 -0.19 -3.64 -12.59
C ILE A 85 0.31 -3.70 -11.14
N ALA A 86 1.40 -4.43 -10.90
CA ALA A 86 2.00 -4.56 -9.57
C ALA A 86 2.41 -3.20 -8.99
N LEU A 87 3.12 -2.37 -9.78
CA LEU A 87 3.54 -1.04 -9.36
C LEU A 87 2.35 -0.13 -9.05
N SER A 88 1.32 -0.13 -9.90
CA SER A 88 0.09 0.65 -9.66
C SER A 88 -0.60 0.24 -8.36
N PHE A 89 -0.66 -1.06 -8.04
CA PHE A 89 -1.18 -1.52 -6.75
C PHE A 89 -0.32 -1.04 -5.57
N HIS A 90 1.00 -1.12 -5.68
CA HIS A 90 1.91 -0.62 -4.65
C HIS A 90 1.75 0.89 -4.44
N LEU A 91 1.63 1.68 -5.51
CA LEU A 91 1.43 3.14 -5.43
C LEU A 91 0.09 3.50 -4.79
N VAL A 92 -1.01 2.86 -5.20
CA VAL A 92 -2.33 3.11 -4.59
C VAL A 92 -2.35 2.68 -3.12
N THR A 93 -1.73 1.54 -2.79
CA THR A 93 -1.61 1.10 -1.39
C THR A 93 -0.75 2.06 -0.57
N GLN A 94 0.34 2.57 -1.15
CA GLN A 94 1.21 3.54 -0.50
C GLN A 94 0.48 4.86 -0.24
N ASP A 95 -0.30 5.34 -1.20
CA ASP A 95 -1.10 6.55 -1.06
C ASP A 95 -2.18 6.37 0.01
N GLY A 96 -2.90 5.24 -0.02
CA GLY A 96 -3.84 4.86 1.03
C GLY A 96 -3.18 4.81 2.41
N ASN A 97 -1.99 4.21 2.52
CA ASN A 97 -1.23 4.15 3.77
C ASN A 97 -0.82 5.54 4.26
N ARG A 98 -0.45 6.46 3.37
CA ARG A 98 -0.14 7.85 3.74
C ARG A 98 -1.36 8.58 4.27
N ILE A 99 -2.51 8.42 3.63
CA ILE A 99 -3.78 8.97 4.08
C ILE A 99 -4.13 8.40 5.46
N MET A 100 -4.02 7.08 5.65
CA MET A 100 -4.24 6.43 6.93
C MET A 100 -3.24 6.86 8.01
N GLN A 101 -1.99 7.12 7.66
CA GLN A 101 -0.99 7.66 8.60
C GLN A 101 -1.34 9.08 9.04
N ALA A 102 -1.80 9.93 8.11
CA ALA A 102 -2.29 11.27 8.43
C ALA A 102 -3.57 11.25 9.28
N ASP A 103 -4.47 10.30 9.02
CA ASP A 103 -5.66 10.09 9.84
C ASP A 103 -5.29 9.58 11.24
N SER A 104 -4.34 8.65 11.33
CA SER A 104 -3.81 8.13 12.59
C SER A 104 -3.14 9.22 13.45
N SER A 105 -2.39 10.13 12.84
CA SER A 105 -1.81 11.27 13.58
C SER A 105 -2.88 12.25 14.08
N SER A 106 -3.95 12.43 13.31
CA SER A 106 -5.12 13.22 13.72
C SER A 106 -5.86 12.54 14.88
N MET A 107 -6.10 11.23 14.79
CA MET A 107 -6.66 10.42 15.88
C MET A 107 -5.83 10.48 17.16
N ALA A 108 -4.50 10.38 17.04
CA ALA A 108 -3.59 10.51 18.18
C ALA A 108 -3.69 11.88 18.86
N THR A 109 -3.93 12.94 18.08
CA THR A 109 -4.12 14.29 18.60
C THR A 109 -5.45 14.42 19.35
N ILE A 110 -6.54 13.88 18.80
CA ILE A 110 -7.85 13.85 19.49
C ILE A 110 -7.74 13.06 20.79
N ALA A 111 -7.11 11.89 20.75
CA ALA A 111 -6.86 11.07 21.94
C ALA A 111 -6.08 11.84 23.01
N LEU A 112 -5.01 12.55 22.63
CA LEU A 112 -4.25 13.40 23.54
C LEU A 112 -5.13 14.48 24.20
N VAL A 113 -5.98 15.16 23.42
CA VAL A 113 -6.89 16.19 23.95
C VAL A 113 -7.86 15.59 24.96
N THR A 114 -8.50 14.45 24.64
CA THR A 114 -9.42 13.77 25.56
C THR A 114 -8.72 13.31 26.84
N LEU A 115 -7.48 12.82 26.71
CA LEU A 115 -6.66 12.33 27.80
C LEU A 115 -6.29 13.46 28.79
N VAL A 116 -6.06 14.68 28.30
CA VAL A 116 -5.84 15.87 29.14
C VAL A 116 -7.16 16.40 29.73
N PHE A 117 -8.25 16.36 28.95
CA PHE A 117 -9.52 16.93 29.38
C PHE A 117 -10.21 16.11 30.49
N LEU A 118 -10.12 14.78 30.44
CA LEU A 118 -10.69 13.87 31.44
C LEU A 118 -10.26 14.18 32.89
N PRO A 119 -8.96 14.27 33.22
CA PRO A 119 -8.51 14.57 34.58
C PRO A 119 -8.88 16.00 35.00
N VAL A 120 -8.75 16.98 34.09
CA VAL A 120 -9.10 18.38 34.37
C VAL A 120 -10.60 18.51 34.69
N SER A 121 -11.46 17.87 33.90
CA SER A 121 -12.91 17.87 34.11
C SER A 121 -13.30 17.17 35.41
N THR A 122 -12.66 16.04 35.74
CA THR A 122 -12.89 15.32 37.01
C THR A 122 -12.53 16.18 38.22
N VAL A 123 -11.36 16.82 38.19
CA VAL A 123 -10.91 17.76 39.24
C VAL A 123 -11.88 18.94 39.30
N SER A 124 -12.24 19.56 38.17
CA SER A 124 -13.20 20.66 38.12
C SER A 124 -14.56 20.30 38.73
N THR A 125 -15.04 19.07 38.50
CA THR A 125 -16.32 18.59 39.06
C THR A 125 -16.25 18.41 40.57
N ILE A 126 -15.21 17.73 41.08
CA ILE A 126 -15.02 17.49 42.53
C ILE A 126 -14.88 18.81 43.29
N PHE A 127 -14.08 19.73 42.75
CA PHE A 127 -13.76 20.99 43.40
C PHE A 127 -14.83 22.06 43.19
N GLY A 128 -15.55 22.02 42.07
CA GLY A 128 -16.70 22.91 41.82
C GLY A 128 -17.76 22.81 42.91
N ASN A 129 -17.93 21.64 43.53
CA ASN A 129 -18.88 21.46 44.64
C ASN A 129 -18.35 21.90 46.01
N GLN A 130 -17.04 22.13 46.16
CA GLN A 130 -16.37 22.44 47.44
C GLN A 130 -15.93 23.91 47.54
N PHE A 131 -15.82 24.62 46.41
CA PHE A 131 -15.37 26.02 46.36
C PHE A 131 -16.47 27.06 46.58
N PHE A 132 -17.73 26.71 46.36
CA PHE A 132 -18.87 27.60 46.60
C PHE A 132 -19.52 27.28 47.95
N ASN A 133 -19.28 28.12 48.95
CA ASN A 133 -20.09 28.14 50.17
C ASN A 133 -21.32 29.02 49.88
N PHE A 134 -22.49 28.40 49.71
CA PHE A 134 -23.73 29.11 49.39
C PHE A 134 -24.34 29.70 50.67
N ASP A 135 -23.79 30.82 51.15
CA ASP A 135 -24.49 31.69 52.11
C ASP A 135 -25.55 32.53 51.36
N PRO A 136 -26.76 32.72 51.90
CA PRO A 136 -27.89 33.34 51.17
C PRO A 136 -27.69 34.83 50.80
N VAL A 137 -26.63 35.49 51.29
CA VAL A 137 -26.41 36.94 51.12
C VAL A 137 -25.07 37.28 50.45
N THR A 138 -24.05 36.41 50.51
CA THR A 138 -22.74 36.69 49.88
C THR A 138 -22.07 35.41 49.38
N ILE A 139 -21.75 35.37 48.08
CA ILE A 139 -20.93 34.30 47.49
C ILE A 139 -19.47 34.52 47.94
N ARG A 140 -18.96 33.66 48.83
CA ARG A 140 -17.54 33.66 49.23
C ARG A 140 -16.78 32.54 48.52
N ILE A 141 -15.79 32.91 47.71
CA ILE A 141 -14.83 31.98 47.11
C ILE A 141 -13.85 31.51 48.20
N SER A 142 -13.73 30.20 48.39
CA SER A 142 -12.78 29.62 49.35
C SER A 142 -11.32 29.89 48.96
N GLN A 143 -10.50 30.27 49.94
CA GLN A 143 -9.07 30.63 49.80
C GLN A 143 -8.18 29.46 49.34
N SER A 144 -8.72 28.23 49.31
CA SER A 144 -8.04 27.01 48.86
C SER A 144 -7.98 26.84 47.33
N PHE A 145 -8.41 27.84 46.54
CA PHE A 145 -8.47 27.79 45.06
C PHE A 145 -7.14 27.41 44.41
N TRP A 146 -6.01 27.67 45.07
CA TRP A 146 -4.69 27.30 44.58
C TRP A 146 -4.46 25.76 44.48
N ILE A 147 -5.13 24.96 45.32
CA ILE A 147 -5.01 23.50 45.32
C ILE A 147 -5.57 22.88 44.02
N PHE A 148 -6.58 23.52 43.41
CA PHE A 148 -7.11 23.11 42.11
C PHE A 148 -6.02 23.07 41.05
N TRP A 149 -5.21 24.13 40.95
CA TRP A 149 -4.13 24.24 39.97
C TRP A 149 -3.03 23.22 40.22
N VAL A 150 -2.65 23.00 41.48
CA VAL A 150 -1.61 22.01 41.85
C VAL A 150 -2.02 20.59 41.48
N VAL A 151 -3.23 20.17 41.86
CA VAL A 151 -3.73 18.82 41.58
C VAL A 151 -3.95 18.61 40.10
N SER A 152 -4.50 19.61 39.40
CA SER A 152 -4.72 19.55 37.95
C SER A 152 -3.40 19.40 37.17
N ILE A 153 -2.37 20.17 37.52
CA ILE A 153 -1.05 20.09 36.86
C ILE A 153 -0.39 18.74 37.13
N LEU A 154 -0.40 18.25 38.38
CA LEU A 154 0.19 16.97 38.75
C LEU A 154 -0.47 15.80 38.00
N LEU A 155 -1.79 15.81 37.91
CA LEU A 155 -2.56 14.77 37.23
C LEU A 155 -2.33 14.80 35.72
N THR A 156 -2.25 16.00 35.12
CA THR A 156 -1.91 16.18 33.69
C THR A 156 -0.50 15.67 33.38
N LEU A 157 0.47 15.95 34.26
CA LEU A 157 1.85 15.46 34.15
C LEU A 157 1.92 13.93 34.21
N LEU A 158 1.19 13.31 35.13
CA LEU A 158 1.12 11.85 35.27
C LEU A 158 0.59 11.21 33.99
N VAL A 159 -0.50 11.77 33.47
CA VAL A 159 -1.14 11.33 32.23
C VAL A 159 -0.21 11.46 31.02
N LEU A 160 0.50 12.58 30.87
CA LEU A 160 1.50 12.76 29.81
C LEU A 160 2.69 11.80 29.96
N LEU A 161 3.11 11.49 31.19
CA LEU A 161 4.15 10.51 31.47
C LEU A 161 3.74 9.11 31.02
N VAL A 162 2.52 8.68 31.34
CA VAL A 162 1.97 7.38 30.91
C VAL A 162 1.89 7.30 29.39
N TRP A 163 1.40 8.35 28.73
CA TRP A 163 1.34 8.42 27.27
C TRP A 163 2.73 8.32 26.63
N ARG A 164 3.72 9.05 27.15
CA ARG A 164 5.09 9.03 26.63
C ARG A 164 5.72 7.65 26.76
N VAL A 165 5.52 6.98 27.90
CA VAL A 165 6.00 5.62 28.14
C VAL A 165 5.35 4.62 27.20
N PHE A 166 4.05 4.77 26.92
CA PHE A 166 3.33 3.86 26.02
C PHE A 166 3.71 4.07 24.55
N THR A 167 3.88 5.32 24.10
CA THR A 167 4.14 5.64 22.68
C THR A 167 5.62 5.55 22.26
N LYS A 168 6.56 5.86 23.16
CA LYS A 168 8.01 5.83 22.85
C LYS A 168 8.77 4.70 23.54
N GLY A 169 8.08 3.85 24.29
CA GLY A 169 8.70 2.90 25.22
C GLY A 169 9.30 3.63 26.43
N LEU A 170 9.57 2.87 27.51
CA LEU A 170 10.25 3.42 28.68
C LEU A 170 11.61 4.02 28.28
N PRO A 171 12.10 5.06 28.99
CA PRO A 171 13.48 5.50 28.83
C PRO A 171 14.44 4.32 29.08
N PRO A 172 15.58 4.22 28.36
CA PRO A 172 16.51 3.09 28.44
C PRO A 172 16.83 2.64 29.89
N GLY A 173 17.03 3.60 30.82
CA GLY A 173 17.39 3.30 32.21
C GLY A 173 16.28 2.75 33.12
N TRP A 174 15.01 2.76 32.68
CA TRP A 174 13.90 2.19 33.47
C TRP A 174 13.65 0.72 33.14
N TYR A 175 14.02 0.25 31.95
CA TYR A 175 13.95 -1.15 31.59
C TYR A 175 14.83 -2.00 32.51
N ASP A 176 16.05 -1.52 32.78
CA ASP A 176 17.02 -2.22 33.62
C ASP A 176 16.55 -2.32 35.08
N ALA A 177 15.93 -1.27 35.62
CA ALA A 177 15.41 -1.26 36.99
C ALA A 177 14.21 -2.20 37.18
N PHE A 178 13.31 -2.29 36.20
CA PHE A 178 12.17 -3.22 36.25
C PHE A 178 12.62 -4.69 36.08
N ASN A 179 13.60 -4.95 35.22
CA ASN A 179 14.10 -6.31 34.98
C ASN A 179 15.00 -6.80 36.13
N MET A 180 15.77 -5.93 36.77
CA MET A 180 16.56 -6.27 37.98
C MET A 180 15.68 -6.65 39.17
N LYS A 181 14.49 -6.04 39.33
CA LYS A 181 13.55 -6.48 40.38
C LYS A 181 12.92 -7.84 40.09
N ARG A 182 12.74 -8.20 38.82
CA ARG A 182 12.11 -9.48 38.43
C ARG A 182 13.09 -10.67 38.50
N GLY A 183 14.39 -10.45 38.27
CA GLY A 183 15.43 -11.48 38.39
C GLY A 183 15.85 -11.83 39.83
N ARG A 184 15.40 -11.07 40.84
CA ARG A 184 15.80 -11.25 42.25
C ARG A 184 14.85 -12.13 43.07
N TRP A 185 13.73 -12.57 42.50
CA TRP A 185 12.76 -13.47 43.15
C TRP A 185 12.70 -14.87 42.52
N SER A 186 13.66 -15.20 41.64
CA SER A 186 13.74 -16.49 40.94
C SER A 186 14.94 -17.34 41.39
N ARG A 187 15.44 -17.12 42.61
CA ARG A 187 16.39 -18.00 43.30
C ARG A 187 15.90 -18.27 44.71
#